data_AF-A0A955LYF8-F1
#
_entry.id   AF-A0A955LYF8-F1
#
_cell.length_a   1.000
_cell.length_b   1.000
_cell.length_c   1.000
_cell.angle_alpha   90.00
_cell.angle_beta   90.00
_cell.angle_gamma   90.00
#
_symmetry.space_group_name_H-M   'P 1'
#
loop_
_entity.id
_entity.type
_entity.pdbx_description
1 polymer ?
#
loop_
_entity_poly.entity_id
_entity_poly.type
_entity_poly.pdbx_seq_one_letter_code
_entity_poly.pdbx_strand_id
1 'polypeptide(L)'
;MPYYPNGFIYEINIYILLNRLSKELKRKIPLRNVPVKFWRDLKQQGFNYIWLMGIWRRSPASRKVSLNDESLKDEYSRILKDWTREDIPGSPYAVCAYEPDERFGTFDDLMALKKKINALGLKLILDFVPNHTALDHPWSKEYPQRYICGDLNSVENYGREEFYKVDNKTFVAHGKDPNFPSWKDTIQLNYASQETRNVLINTLLQIAPYCDGLRCDMAMLVTNRIFQQTWSHLLKNHTMPAEEFWVTAINAIKAK
;
A
#
# COMPACT_ATOMS: atom_id res chain seq x y z
N MET A 1 8.05 -25.74 -4.08
CA MET A 1 7.02 -24.89 -4.75
C MET A 1 7.05 -25.24 -6.24
N PRO A 2 5.92 -25.49 -6.89
CA PRO A 2 5.95 -25.64 -8.35
C PRO A 2 6.37 -24.30 -8.95
N TYR A 3 7.50 -24.32 -9.66
CA TYR A 3 7.93 -23.28 -10.56
C TYR A 3 6.80 -23.10 -11.59
N TYR A 4 6.32 -21.87 -11.82
CA TYR A 4 5.38 -21.55 -12.91
C TYR A 4 6.21 -21.00 -14.06
N PRO A 5 6.80 -21.85 -14.92
CA PRO A 5 7.80 -21.43 -15.90
C PRO A 5 7.29 -20.40 -16.92
N ASN A 6 5.97 -20.19 -17.04
CA ASN A 6 5.34 -19.42 -18.12
C ASN A 6 4.24 -18.44 -17.64
N GLY A 7 4.35 -17.87 -16.45
CA GLY A 7 3.34 -16.93 -15.93
C GLY A 7 3.67 -15.47 -16.23
N PHE A 8 2.94 -14.82 -17.14
CA PHE A 8 3.08 -13.37 -17.36
C PHE A 8 2.12 -12.58 -16.46
N ILE A 9 2.64 -11.58 -15.77
CA ILE A 9 1.89 -10.63 -14.94
C ILE A 9 1.68 -9.34 -15.73
N TYR A 10 0.45 -8.83 -15.74
CA TYR A 10 0.14 -7.50 -16.24
C TYR A 10 -0.23 -6.58 -15.07
N GLU A 11 0.60 -5.58 -14.80
CA GLU A 11 0.34 -4.57 -13.80
C GLU A 11 -0.61 -3.49 -14.35
N ILE A 12 -1.59 -3.12 -13.54
CA ILE A 12 -2.60 -2.11 -13.87
C ILE A 12 -2.70 -1.12 -12.72
N ASN A 13 -2.36 0.15 -12.97
CA ASN A 13 -2.80 1.24 -12.11
C ASN A 13 -4.31 1.44 -12.27
N ILE A 14 -5.08 1.03 -11.26
CA ILE A 14 -6.54 0.98 -11.38
C ILE A 14 -7.17 2.36 -11.55
N TYR A 15 -6.61 3.40 -10.92
CA TYR A 15 -7.09 4.77 -11.05
C TYR A 15 -7.00 5.26 -12.51
N ILE A 16 -5.86 5.01 -13.15
CA ILE A 16 -5.63 5.39 -14.55
C ILE A 16 -6.56 4.60 -15.47
N LEU A 17 -6.69 3.29 -15.26
CA LEU A 17 -7.58 2.45 -16.08
C LEU A 17 -9.03 2.93 -16.02
N LEU A 18 -9.57 3.12 -14.80
CA LEU A 18 -10.98 3.49 -14.63
C LEU A 18 -11.25 4.91 -15.14
N ASN A 19 -10.32 5.85 -14.96
CA ASN A 19 -10.46 7.20 -15.52
C ASN A 19 -10.43 7.18 -17.06
N ARG A 20 -9.51 6.43 -17.67
CA ARG A 20 -9.44 6.28 -19.13
C ARG A 20 -10.74 5.70 -19.68
N LEU A 21 -11.19 4.57 -19.14
CA LEU A 21 -12.45 3.94 -19.56
C LEU A 21 -13.67 4.83 -19.33
N SER A 22 -13.68 5.61 -18.25
CA SER A 22 -14.78 6.55 -17.98
C SER A 22 -14.86 7.68 -19.00
N LYS A 23 -13.70 8.20 -19.43
CA LYS A 23 -13.60 9.21 -20.50
C LYS A 23 -14.04 8.62 -21.85
N GLU A 24 -13.51 7.46 -22.22
CA GLU A 24 -13.86 6.77 -23.49
C GLU A 24 -15.35 6.44 -23.59
N LEU A 25 -15.95 5.96 -22.50
CA LEU A 25 -17.36 5.54 -22.46
C LEU A 25 -18.33 6.66 -22.04
N LYS A 26 -17.83 7.88 -21.81
CA LYS A 26 -18.60 9.07 -21.40
C LYS A 26 -19.52 8.82 -20.19
N ARG A 27 -19.10 7.96 -19.26
CA ARG A 27 -19.80 7.66 -17.99
C ARG A 27 -18.82 7.10 -16.96
N LYS A 28 -19.08 7.30 -15.66
CA LYS A 28 -18.23 6.71 -14.61
C LYS A 28 -18.23 5.18 -14.70
N ILE A 29 -17.05 4.58 -14.73
CA ILE A 29 -16.83 3.13 -14.76
C ILE A 29 -16.25 2.70 -13.42
N PRO A 30 -17.05 2.08 -12.52
CA PRO A 30 -16.50 1.38 -11.37
C PRO A 30 -15.86 0.06 -11.79
N LEU A 31 -15.11 -0.53 -10.85
CA LEU A 31 -14.36 -1.78 -11.03
C LEU A 31 -15.19 -2.91 -11.65
N ARG A 32 -16.43 -3.10 -11.16
CA ARG A 32 -17.32 -4.17 -11.64
C ARG A 32 -17.75 -4.01 -13.11
N ASN A 33 -17.71 -2.78 -13.63
CA ASN A 33 -18.18 -2.42 -14.96
C ASN A 33 -17.07 -2.36 -16.02
N VAL A 34 -15.82 -2.68 -15.67
CA VAL A 34 -14.76 -2.83 -16.68
C VAL A 34 -15.20 -3.88 -17.71
N PRO A 35 -15.22 -3.54 -19.02
CA PRO A 35 -15.72 -4.43 -20.05
C PRO A 35 -15.00 -5.77 -20.07
N VAL A 36 -15.75 -6.87 -20.23
CA VAL A 36 -15.18 -8.23 -20.29
C VAL A 36 -14.17 -8.37 -21.42
N LYS A 37 -14.37 -7.64 -22.53
CA LYS A 37 -13.44 -7.61 -23.66
C LYS A 37 -12.01 -7.23 -23.23
N PHE A 38 -11.86 -6.22 -22.36
CA PHE A 38 -10.53 -5.79 -21.87
C PHE A 38 -9.75 -6.94 -21.24
N TRP A 39 -10.40 -7.71 -20.37
CA TRP A 39 -9.79 -8.87 -19.72
C TRP A 39 -9.51 -10.02 -20.70
N ARG A 40 -10.43 -10.25 -21.65
CA ARG A 40 -10.24 -11.27 -22.69
C ARG A 40 -9.06 -10.96 -23.60
N ASP A 41 -8.90 -9.69 -23.99
CA ASP A 41 -7.81 -9.25 -24.85
C ASP A 41 -6.46 -9.50 -24.13
N LEU A 42 -6.34 -9.19 -22.83
CA LEU A 42 -5.14 -9.51 -22.04
C LEU A 42 -4.86 -11.01 -21.98
N LYS A 43 -5.91 -11.83 -21.82
CA LYS A 43 -5.76 -13.29 -21.83
C LYS A 43 -5.25 -13.80 -23.19
N GLN A 44 -5.77 -13.25 -24.29
CA GLN A 44 -5.34 -13.59 -25.66
C GLN A 44 -3.89 -13.18 -25.94
N GLN A 45 -3.41 -12.11 -25.31
CA GLN A 45 -2.01 -11.68 -25.35
C GLN A 45 -1.06 -12.58 -24.52
N GLY A 46 -1.60 -13.57 -23.80
CA GLY A 46 -0.79 -14.55 -23.05
C GLY A 46 -0.63 -14.24 -21.56
N PHE A 47 -1.25 -13.18 -21.03
CA PHE A 47 -1.19 -12.89 -19.60
C PHE A 47 -1.95 -13.93 -18.77
N ASN A 48 -1.43 -14.22 -17.58
CA ASN A 48 -1.99 -15.18 -16.63
C ASN A 48 -2.44 -14.50 -15.33
N TYR A 49 -1.75 -13.43 -14.95
CA TYR A 49 -1.98 -12.73 -13.70
C TYR A 49 -2.24 -11.25 -13.98
N ILE A 50 -3.24 -10.70 -13.30
CA ILE A 50 -3.54 -9.28 -13.30
C ILE A 50 -3.18 -8.74 -11.93
N TRP A 51 -2.18 -7.86 -11.87
CA TRP A 51 -1.88 -7.12 -10.65
C TRP A 51 -2.61 -5.77 -10.69
N LEU A 52 -3.58 -5.59 -9.78
CA LEU A 52 -4.25 -4.30 -9.60
C LEU A 52 -3.49 -3.45 -8.59
N MET A 53 -2.68 -2.54 -9.10
CA MET A 53 -1.95 -1.58 -8.29
C MET A 53 -2.89 -0.49 -7.75
N GLY A 54 -2.82 -0.26 -6.44
CA GLY A 54 -3.44 0.90 -5.80
C GLY A 54 -4.96 0.85 -5.67
N ILE A 55 -5.51 -0.34 -5.39
CA ILE A 55 -6.96 -0.57 -5.17
C ILE A 55 -7.46 -0.04 -3.83
N TRP A 56 -6.58 0.09 -2.84
CA TRP A 56 -6.95 0.44 -1.46
C TRP A 56 -7.29 1.91 -1.28
N ARG A 57 -8.07 2.21 -0.24
CA ARG A 57 -8.52 3.56 0.10
C ARG A 57 -7.31 4.47 0.31
N ARG A 58 -7.25 5.52 -0.52
CA ARG A 58 -6.17 6.51 -0.47
C ARG A 58 -6.38 7.53 0.63
N SER A 59 -5.27 8.12 1.05
CA SER A 59 -5.24 9.11 2.12
C SER A 59 -5.40 10.55 1.61
N PRO A 60 -6.42 11.29 2.10
CA PRO A 60 -6.50 12.72 1.91
C PRO A 60 -5.29 13.48 2.47
N ALA A 61 -4.75 13.07 3.62
CA ALA A 61 -3.57 13.71 4.21
C ALA A 61 -2.32 13.51 3.35
N SER A 62 -2.04 12.28 2.92
CA SER A 62 -0.92 11.96 2.04
C SER A 62 -1.08 12.63 0.66
N ARG A 63 -2.30 12.72 0.13
CA ARG A 63 -2.58 13.49 -1.09
C ARG A 63 -2.21 14.97 -0.93
N LYS A 64 -2.46 15.59 0.23
CA LYS A 64 -2.05 16.98 0.49
C LYS A 64 -0.54 17.15 0.44
N VAL A 65 0.23 16.15 0.90
CA VAL A 65 1.70 16.16 0.76
C VAL A 65 2.08 16.20 -0.73
N SER A 66 1.55 15.27 -1.54
CA SER A 66 1.84 15.23 -2.99
C SER A 66 1.43 16.50 -3.75
N LEU A 67 0.38 17.18 -3.28
CA LEU A 67 -0.12 18.43 -3.88
C LEU A 67 0.65 19.68 -3.45
N ASN A 68 1.46 19.59 -2.40
CA ASN A 68 2.20 20.72 -1.83
C ASN A 68 3.72 20.56 -1.98
N ASP A 69 4.19 19.39 -2.43
CA ASP A 69 5.61 19.17 -2.74
C ASP A 69 5.97 19.82 -4.08
N GLU A 70 6.85 20.82 -4.05
CA GLU A 70 7.26 21.57 -5.24
C GLU A 70 8.02 20.70 -6.25
N SER A 71 8.82 19.74 -5.78
CA SER A 71 9.56 18.84 -6.69
C SER A 71 8.61 17.97 -7.50
N LEU A 72 7.53 17.49 -6.88
CA LEU A 72 6.50 16.72 -7.57
C LEU A 72 5.70 17.60 -8.53
N LYS A 73 5.38 18.85 -8.16
CA LYS A 73 4.68 19.79 -9.05
C LYS A 73 5.49 20.09 -10.31
N ASP A 74 6.80 20.23 -10.18
CA ASP A 74 7.70 20.41 -11.31
C ASP A 74 7.66 19.19 -12.25
N GLU A 75 7.66 17.97 -11.71
CA GLU A 75 7.52 16.75 -12.49
C GLU A 75 6.15 16.65 -13.19
N TYR A 76 5.06 16.96 -12.48
CA TYR A 76 3.72 16.96 -13.08
C TYR A 76 3.64 17.92 -14.26
N SER A 77 4.17 19.13 -14.11
CA SER A 77 4.16 20.18 -15.13
C SER A 77 5.03 19.84 -16.35
N ARG A 78 6.08 19.03 -16.15
CA ARG A 78 6.91 18.50 -17.25
C ARG A 78 6.20 17.40 -18.04
N ILE A 79 5.46 16.52 -17.35
CA ILE A 79 4.83 15.34 -17.96
C ILE A 79 3.47 15.68 -18.60
N LEU A 80 2.63 16.44 -17.89
CA LEU A 80 1.27 16.80 -18.29
C LEU A 80 1.10 18.31 -18.14
N LYS A 81 1.25 19.05 -19.24
CA LYS A 81 1.33 20.53 -19.22
C LYS A 81 0.09 21.22 -18.64
N ASP A 82 -1.07 20.58 -18.74
CA ASP A 82 -2.38 21.09 -18.34
C ASP A 82 -2.98 20.33 -17.14
N TRP A 83 -2.12 19.71 -16.31
CA TRP A 83 -2.57 18.97 -15.13
C TRP A 83 -3.36 19.86 -14.17
N THR A 84 -4.39 19.29 -13.56
CA THR A 84 -5.12 19.94 -12.46
C THR A 84 -4.95 19.14 -11.16
N ARG A 85 -5.37 19.71 -10.03
CA ARG A 85 -5.25 19.05 -8.72
C ARG A 85 -6.01 17.70 -8.69
N GLU A 86 -7.07 17.57 -9.47
CA GLU A 86 -7.89 16.38 -9.64
C GLU A 86 -7.12 15.22 -10.29
N ASP A 87 -6.10 15.51 -11.09
CA ASP A 87 -5.23 14.50 -11.69
C ASP A 87 -4.26 13.87 -10.68
N ILE A 88 -4.11 14.48 -9.49
CA ILE A 88 -3.21 14.02 -8.44
C ILE A 88 -4.02 13.34 -7.31
N PRO A 89 -4.29 12.03 -7.39
CA PRO A 89 -5.08 11.30 -6.40
C PRO A 89 -4.33 10.95 -5.11
N GLY A 90 -3.06 11.30 -5.00
CA GLY A 90 -2.15 10.85 -3.95
C GLY A 90 -1.54 9.46 -4.23
N SER A 91 -0.48 9.14 -3.48
CA SER A 91 0.25 7.87 -3.60
C SER A 91 -0.68 6.66 -3.37
N PRO A 92 -0.64 5.63 -4.23
CA PRO A 92 -1.34 4.38 -3.99
C PRO A 92 -0.70 3.53 -2.87
N TYR A 93 0.53 3.85 -2.47
CA TYR A 93 1.29 3.14 -1.43
C TYR A 93 1.09 3.74 -0.03
N ALA A 94 0.63 5.00 0.05
CA ALA A 94 0.13 5.59 1.28
C ALA A 94 -1.31 5.10 1.58
N VAL A 95 -1.41 3.86 2.07
CA VAL A 95 -2.69 3.18 2.35
C VAL A 95 -3.34 3.75 3.62
N CYS A 96 -4.53 4.31 3.49
CA CYS A 96 -5.33 4.82 4.61
C CYS A 96 -6.17 3.71 5.27
N ALA A 97 -6.63 2.74 4.49
CA ALA A 97 -7.24 1.51 4.96
C ALA A 97 -7.19 0.43 3.87
N TYR A 98 -7.13 -0.84 4.29
CA TYR A 98 -7.24 -2.01 3.42
C TYR A 98 -8.69 -2.32 3.03
N GLU A 99 -9.37 -1.29 2.54
CA GLU A 99 -10.71 -1.33 1.94
C GLU A 99 -10.57 -0.81 0.50
N PRO A 100 -11.32 -1.34 -0.48
CA PRO A 100 -11.33 -0.75 -1.82
C PRO A 100 -11.66 0.73 -1.75
N ASP A 101 -10.93 1.55 -2.52
CA ASP A 101 -11.23 2.97 -2.62
C ASP A 101 -12.65 3.17 -3.17
N GLU A 102 -13.43 4.02 -2.51
CA GLU A 102 -14.84 4.27 -2.84
C GLU A 102 -15.05 4.77 -4.28
N ARG A 103 -14.00 5.35 -4.90
CA ARG A 103 -14.04 5.75 -6.31
C ARG A 103 -14.13 4.54 -7.24
N PHE A 104 -13.62 3.38 -6.82
CA PHE A 104 -13.51 2.16 -7.60
C PHE A 104 -14.65 1.18 -7.32
N GLY A 105 -15.08 1.07 -6.05
CA GLY A 105 -16.18 0.20 -5.66
C GLY A 105 -16.04 -0.35 -4.24
N THR A 106 -16.70 -1.48 -3.99
CA THR A 106 -16.70 -2.17 -2.69
C THR A 106 -15.95 -3.51 -2.74
N PHE A 107 -15.87 -4.21 -1.60
CA PHE A 107 -15.40 -5.60 -1.57
C PHE A 107 -16.22 -6.54 -2.46
N ASP A 108 -17.53 -6.31 -2.59
CA ASP A 108 -18.37 -7.10 -3.50
C ASP A 108 -17.99 -6.87 -4.96
N ASP A 109 -17.61 -5.65 -5.32
CA ASP A 109 -17.13 -5.32 -6.66
C ASP A 109 -15.79 -5.98 -6.96
N LEU A 110 -14.90 -5.99 -5.97
CA LEU A 110 -13.61 -6.67 -6.06
C LEU A 110 -13.77 -8.19 -6.19
N MET A 111 -14.67 -8.78 -5.39
CA MET A 111 -14.99 -10.21 -5.47
C MET A 111 -15.65 -10.56 -6.81
N ALA A 112 -16.56 -9.72 -7.30
CA ALA A 112 -17.19 -9.89 -8.61
C ALA A 112 -16.16 -9.82 -9.75
N LEU A 113 -15.20 -8.89 -9.65
CA LEU A 113 -14.10 -8.82 -10.62
C LEU A 113 -13.23 -10.07 -10.57
N LYS A 114 -12.79 -10.50 -9.37
CA LYS A 114 -12.01 -11.74 -9.19
C LYS A 114 -12.71 -12.91 -9.87
N LYS A 115 -13.99 -13.15 -9.56
CA LYS A 115 -14.79 -14.22 -10.18
C LYS A 115 -14.83 -14.09 -11.70
N LYS A 116 -15.05 -12.88 -12.22
CA LYS A 116 -15.12 -12.59 -13.66
C LYS A 116 -13.81 -12.93 -14.37
N ILE A 117 -12.66 -12.49 -13.85
CA ILE A 117 -11.37 -12.75 -14.53
C ILE A 117 -10.89 -14.18 -14.31
N ASN A 118 -11.21 -14.80 -13.17
CA ASN A 118 -10.91 -16.21 -12.92
C ASN A 118 -11.67 -17.13 -13.87
N ALA A 119 -12.92 -16.80 -14.23
CA ALA A 119 -13.67 -17.51 -15.27
C ALA A 119 -13.04 -17.43 -16.66
N LEU A 120 -12.15 -16.45 -16.91
CA LEU A 120 -11.36 -16.33 -18.14
C LEU A 120 -9.97 -17.00 -18.03
N GLY A 121 -9.66 -17.65 -16.90
CA GLY A 121 -8.35 -18.25 -16.65
C GLY A 121 -7.24 -17.23 -16.39
N LEU A 122 -7.60 -16.03 -15.93
CA LEU A 122 -6.70 -15.05 -15.32
C LEU A 122 -6.72 -15.20 -13.79
N LYS A 123 -5.72 -14.67 -13.09
CA LYS A 123 -5.62 -14.67 -11.63
C LYS A 123 -5.43 -13.26 -11.11
N LEU A 124 -6.05 -12.92 -9.98
CA LEU A 124 -5.98 -11.58 -9.41
C LEU A 124 -4.85 -11.46 -8.38
N ILE A 125 -3.95 -10.49 -8.55
CA ILE A 125 -2.94 -10.08 -7.58
C ILE A 125 -3.31 -8.68 -7.04
N LEU A 126 -3.25 -8.51 -5.72
CA LEU A 126 -3.44 -7.22 -5.05
C LEU A 126 -2.17 -6.80 -4.30
N ASP A 127 -1.99 -5.51 -4.08
CA ASP A 127 -0.90 -5.01 -3.24
C ASP A 127 -1.13 -5.29 -1.76
N PHE A 128 -0.04 -5.53 -1.05
CA PHE A 128 0.05 -5.38 0.40
C PHE A 128 1.26 -4.50 0.70
N VAL A 129 1.06 -3.43 1.47
CA VAL A 129 2.11 -2.48 1.87
C VAL A 129 2.42 -2.70 3.36
N PRO A 130 3.42 -3.54 3.68
CA PRO A 130 3.71 -3.95 5.04
C PRO A 130 4.49 -2.89 5.83
N ASN A 131 5.33 -2.08 5.19
CA ASN A 131 6.30 -1.26 5.91
C ASN A 131 5.66 -0.10 6.69
N HIS A 132 4.64 0.53 6.11
CA HIS A 132 4.08 1.78 6.61
C HIS A 132 2.59 1.88 6.30
N THR A 133 1.94 2.88 6.89
CA THR A 133 0.59 3.33 6.49
C THR A 133 0.61 4.80 6.09
N ALA A 134 -0.50 5.31 5.56
CA ALA A 134 -0.69 6.75 5.38
C ALA A 134 -0.70 7.53 6.71
N LEU A 135 -0.51 8.85 6.61
CA LEU A 135 -0.49 9.78 7.75
C LEU A 135 -1.80 9.78 8.57
N ASP A 136 -2.93 9.70 7.88
CA ASP A 136 -4.28 9.73 8.47
C ASP A 136 -4.92 8.34 8.58
N HIS A 137 -4.11 7.28 8.54
CA HIS A 137 -4.58 5.94 8.91
C HIS A 137 -5.17 5.99 10.34
N PRO A 138 -6.34 5.38 10.63
CA PRO A 138 -6.98 5.49 11.95
C PRO A 138 -6.07 5.15 13.13
N TRP A 139 -5.18 4.17 12.94
CA TRP A 139 -4.19 3.79 13.94
C TRP A 139 -3.23 4.91 14.33
N SER A 140 -2.96 5.91 13.48
CA SER A 140 -2.04 6.99 13.84
C SER A 140 -2.51 7.75 15.07
N LYS A 141 -3.83 7.89 15.25
CA LYS A 141 -4.45 8.54 16.40
C LYS A 141 -4.90 7.55 17.47
N GLU A 142 -5.52 6.44 17.07
CA GLU A 142 -6.13 5.49 18.01
C GLU A 142 -5.12 4.53 18.65
N TYR A 143 -4.04 4.21 17.91
CA TYR A 143 -3.04 3.22 18.32
C TYR A 143 -1.61 3.67 17.94
N PRO A 144 -1.14 4.86 18.38
CA PRO A 144 0.17 5.39 17.99
C PRO A 144 1.33 4.46 18.36
N GLN A 145 1.17 3.60 19.37
CA GLN A 145 2.15 2.57 19.75
C GLN A 145 2.42 1.53 18.66
N ARG A 146 1.57 1.45 17.62
CA ARG A 146 1.79 0.59 16.45
C ARG A 146 2.89 1.12 15.54
N TYR A 147 3.35 2.35 15.75
CA TYR A 147 4.35 3.02 14.94
C TYR A 147 5.67 3.19 15.70
N ILE A 148 6.73 3.51 14.97
CA ILE A 148 7.99 3.94 15.58
C ILE A 148 7.77 5.34 16.18
N CYS A 149 7.70 5.43 17.51
CA CYS A 149 7.44 6.67 18.21
C CYS A 149 8.73 7.47 18.46
N GLY A 150 8.63 8.79 18.32
CA GLY A 150 9.61 9.76 18.77
C GLY A 150 9.07 10.59 19.95
N ASP A 151 9.98 11.24 20.66
CA ASP A 151 9.69 12.32 21.60
C ASP A 151 10.40 13.61 21.16
N LEU A 152 10.24 14.70 21.90
CA LEU A 152 10.91 15.98 21.59
C LEU A 152 12.42 15.82 21.45
N ASN A 153 13.07 15.07 22.33
CA ASN A 153 14.50 14.79 22.24
C ASN A 153 14.87 14.06 20.93
N SER A 154 14.04 13.11 20.50
CA SER A 154 14.25 12.39 19.24
C SER A 154 14.11 13.33 18.04
N VAL A 155 13.12 14.22 18.07
CA VAL A 155 12.90 15.24 17.03
C VAL A 155 14.07 16.23 16.96
N GLU A 156 14.58 16.66 18.11
CA GLU A 156 15.76 17.54 18.19
C GLU A 156 17.03 16.84 17.67
N ASN A 157 17.21 15.56 17.97
CA ASN A 157 18.41 14.81 17.60
C ASN A 157 18.43 14.38 16.13
N TYR A 158 17.29 14.02 15.56
CA TYR A 158 17.22 13.41 14.22
C TYR A 158 16.56 14.30 13.15
N GLY A 159 16.04 15.47 13.53
CA GLY A 159 15.41 16.40 12.61
C GLY A 159 13.89 16.26 12.56
N ARG A 160 13.20 17.39 12.33
CA ARG A 160 11.73 17.46 12.35
C ARG A 160 11.11 16.77 11.15
N GLU A 161 11.80 16.73 10.02
CA GLU A 161 11.41 16.11 8.76
C GLU A 161 11.33 14.59 8.81
N GLU A 162 11.98 13.96 9.78
CA GLU A 162 11.93 12.49 9.99
C GLU A 162 10.64 12.06 10.70
N PHE A 163 9.86 12.99 11.25
CA PHE A 163 8.70 12.69 12.07
C PHE A 163 7.42 13.34 11.55
N TYR A 164 6.31 12.63 11.73
CA TYR A 164 4.97 13.16 11.66
C TYR A 164 4.47 13.47 13.09
N LYS A 165 3.90 14.66 13.28
CA LYS A 165 3.31 15.08 14.55
C LYS A 165 1.84 14.65 14.59
N VAL A 166 1.52 13.66 15.41
CA VAL A 166 0.15 13.14 15.59
C VAL A 166 -0.67 14.10 16.43
N ASP A 167 -0.10 14.54 17.56
CA ASP A 167 -0.70 15.49 18.49
C ASP A 167 0.39 16.35 19.18
N ASN A 168 0.06 17.10 20.23
CA ASN A 168 1.00 18.01 20.89
C ASN A 168 2.23 17.34 21.52
N LYS A 169 2.18 16.05 21.85
CA LYS A 169 3.25 15.30 22.52
C LYS A 169 3.69 14.05 21.77
N THR A 170 2.88 13.56 20.83
CA THR A 170 3.13 12.32 20.10
C THR A 170 3.72 12.59 18.71
N PHE A 171 4.92 12.05 18.48
CA PHE A 171 5.57 12.03 17.17
C PHE A 171 5.75 10.58 16.72
N VAL A 172 5.56 10.32 15.45
CA VAL A 172 5.84 9.01 14.83
C VAL A 172 6.76 9.20 13.64
N ALA A 173 7.71 8.30 13.43
CA ALA A 173 8.64 8.40 12.32
C ALA A 173 7.92 8.22 10.97
N HIS A 174 8.37 8.94 9.96
CA HIS A 174 7.98 8.68 8.58
C HIS A 174 8.51 7.33 8.10
N GLY A 175 7.82 6.69 7.14
CA GLY A 175 8.32 5.45 6.54
C GLY A 175 9.60 5.69 5.73
N LYS A 176 10.54 4.75 5.74
CA LYS A 176 11.75 4.81 4.89
C LYS A 176 12.39 3.44 4.66
N ASP A 177 13.35 3.42 3.76
CA ASP A 177 14.35 2.35 3.65
C ASP A 177 15.71 2.80 4.24
N PRO A 178 16.71 1.90 4.39
CA PRO A 178 17.98 2.23 5.03
C PRO A 178 18.85 3.25 4.28
N ASN A 179 18.62 3.45 2.98
CA ASN A 179 19.54 4.15 2.09
C ASN A 179 18.98 5.47 1.55
N PHE A 180 17.68 5.74 1.73
CA PHE A 180 17.03 6.93 1.22
C PHE A 180 16.32 7.74 2.32
N PRO A 181 16.08 9.05 2.09
CA PRO A 181 15.33 9.88 3.02
C PRO A 181 13.91 9.38 3.28
N SER A 182 13.33 9.89 4.37
CA SER A 182 11.97 9.59 4.78
C SER A 182 10.88 9.94 3.75
N TRP A 183 9.93 9.03 3.58
CA TRP A 183 8.72 9.19 2.77
C TRP A 183 7.67 10.01 3.53
N LYS A 184 7.62 11.31 3.24
CA LYS A 184 6.83 12.33 3.95
C LYS A 184 5.32 12.09 3.97
N ASP A 185 4.81 11.20 3.13
CA ASP A 185 3.40 10.88 3.00
C ASP A 185 3.00 9.59 3.73
N THR A 186 3.91 8.97 4.49
CA THR A 186 3.68 7.70 5.20
C THR A 186 4.25 7.72 6.62
N ILE A 187 3.80 6.82 7.49
CA ILE A 187 4.30 6.66 8.87
C ILE A 187 4.70 5.20 9.14
N GLN A 188 5.82 5.03 9.82
CA GLN A 188 6.53 3.75 9.95
C GLN A 188 5.89 2.83 11.01
N LEU A 189 5.48 1.63 10.60
CA LEU A 189 4.98 0.61 11.51
C LEU A 189 6.12 0.01 12.36
N ASN A 190 5.83 -0.28 13.63
CA ASN A 190 6.77 -0.86 14.59
C ASN A 190 6.70 -2.39 14.57
N TYR A 191 7.60 -3.03 13.81
CA TYR A 191 7.71 -4.49 13.74
C TYR A 191 8.41 -5.13 14.94
N ALA A 192 8.93 -4.37 15.90
CA ALA A 192 9.36 -4.95 17.18
C ALA A 192 8.16 -5.25 18.10
N SER A 193 6.98 -4.65 17.83
CA SER A 193 5.75 -4.92 18.57
C SER A 193 5.04 -6.16 18.02
N GLN A 194 4.81 -7.15 18.89
CA GLN A 194 4.01 -8.34 18.55
C GLN A 194 2.54 -7.97 18.27
N GLU A 195 1.99 -6.95 18.94
CA GLU A 195 0.64 -6.45 18.66
C GLU A 195 0.54 -5.94 17.21
N THR A 196 1.51 -5.13 16.78
CA THR A 196 1.56 -4.60 15.41
C THR A 196 1.65 -5.73 14.39
N ARG A 197 2.50 -6.74 14.62
CA ARG A 197 2.59 -7.91 13.74
C ARG A 197 1.25 -8.65 13.64
N ASN A 198 0.58 -8.87 14.76
CA ASN A 198 -0.69 -9.58 14.79
C ASN A 198 -1.77 -8.85 14.00
N VAL A 199 -1.87 -7.52 14.14
CA VAL A 199 -2.87 -6.76 13.37
C VAL A 199 -2.57 -6.77 11.87
N LEU A 200 -1.30 -6.75 11.46
CA LEU A 200 -0.91 -6.87 10.05
C LEU A 200 -1.21 -8.25 9.46
N ILE A 201 -1.00 -9.32 10.24
CA ILE A 201 -1.39 -10.67 9.86
C ILE A 201 -2.92 -10.76 9.73
N ASN A 202 -3.68 -10.15 10.63
CA ASN A 202 -5.13 -10.09 10.53
C ASN A 202 -5.59 -9.33 9.27
N THR A 203 -4.94 -8.22 8.93
CA THR A 203 -5.18 -7.50 7.67
C THR A 203 -4.95 -8.41 6.46
N LEU A 204 -3.84 -9.15 6.42
CA LEU A 204 -3.56 -10.13 5.36
C LEU A 204 -4.67 -11.19 5.27
N LEU A 205 -5.11 -11.74 6.41
CA LEU A 205 -6.18 -12.73 6.48
C LEU A 205 -7.55 -12.18 6.04
N GLN A 206 -7.78 -10.88 6.18
CA GLN A 206 -8.99 -10.19 5.73
C GLN A 206 -9.00 -9.98 4.21
N ILE A 207 -7.87 -9.60 3.60
CA ILE A 207 -7.81 -9.30 2.17
C ILE A 207 -7.57 -10.55 1.29
N ALA A 208 -6.93 -11.59 1.82
CA ALA A 208 -6.60 -12.81 1.09
C ALA A 208 -7.77 -13.46 0.31
N PRO A 209 -9.01 -13.54 0.84
CA PRO A 209 -10.14 -14.09 0.09
C PRO A 209 -10.45 -13.37 -1.23
N TYR A 210 -10.09 -12.09 -1.33
CA TYR A 210 -10.39 -11.21 -2.47
C TYR A 210 -9.35 -11.26 -3.58
N CYS A 211 -8.32 -12.10 -3.48
CA CYS A 211 -7.28 -12.26 -4.50
C CYS A 211 -6.89 -13.73 -4.67
N ASP A 212 -6.05 -13.99 -5.68
CA ASP A 212 -5.35 -15.27 -5.90
C ASP A 212 -3.85 -15.15 -5.53
N GLY A 213 -3.37 -13.94 -5.27
CA GLY A 213 -2.02 -13.67 -4.81
C GLY A 213 -1.87 -12.24 -4.28
N LEU A 214 -0.79 -12.01 -3.52
CA LEU A 214 -0.44 -10.69 -2.99
C LEU A 214 0.96 -10.30 -3.45
N ARG A 215 1.10 -9.08 -3.98
CA ARG A 215 2.39 -8.45 -4.22
C ARG A 215 2.71 -7.61 -2.98
N CYS A 216 3.82 -7.92 -2.32
CA CYS A 216 4.20 -7.25 -1.07
C CYS A 216 5.21 -6.14 -1.37
N ASP A 217 4.81 -4.90 -1.15
CA ASP A 217 5.66 -3.73 -1.35
C ASP A 217 6.84 -3.74 -0.36
N MET A 218 8.03 -3.43 -0.84
CA MET A 218 9.24 -3.31 -0.02
C MET A 218 9.40 -4.43 1.04
N ALA A 219 9.12 -5.67 0.65
CA ALA A 219 8.99 -6.79 1.59
C ALA A 219 10.24 -7.04 2.45
N MET A 220 11.42 -6.62 1.99
CA MET A 220 12.66 -6.74 2.75
C MET A 220 12.70 -5.82 3.99
N LEU A 221 12.00 -4.69 3.99
CA LEU A 221 12.07 -3.68 5.06
C LEU A 221 11.52 -4.17 6.39
N VAL A 222 10.70 -5.21 6.35
CA VAL A 222 10.05 -5.79 7.53
C VAL A 222 10.72 -7.07 8.02
N THR A 223 11.83 -7.46 7.38
CA THR A 223 12.71 -8.51 7.91
C THR A 223 13.42 -8.00 9.16
N ASN A 224 13.65 -8.86 10.15
CA ASN A 224 14.20 -8.44 11.44
C ASN A 224 15.53 -7.69 11.28
N ARG A 225 16.42 -8.21 10.44
CA ARG A 225 17.73 -7.62 10.18
C ARG A 225 17.63 -6.19 9.63
N ILE A 226 16.88 -5.99 8.55
CA ILE A 226 16.77 -4.69 7.89
C ILE A 226 16.02 -3.71 8.79
N PHE A 227 14.94 -4.17 9.44
CA PHE A 227 14.18 -3.33 10.35
C PHE A 227 15.05 -2.83 11.52
N GLN A 228 15.85 -3.71 12.13
CA GLN A 228 16.74 -3.34 13.23
C GLN A 228 17.86 -2.39 12.76
N GLN A 229 18.43 -2.63 11.58
CA GLN A 229 19.42 -1.73 10.97
C GLN A 229 18.84 -0.32 10.81
N THR A 230 17.60 -0.20 10.33
CA THR A 230 16.97 1.10 10.09
C THR A 230 16.53 1.79 11.38
N TRP A 231 15.96 1.06 12.35
CA TRP A 231 15.17 1.67 13.43
C TRP A 231 15.73 1.50 14.85
N SER A 232 16.83 0.75 15.06
CA SER A 232 17.38 0.46 16.39
C SER A 232 17.56 1.68 17.30
N HIS A 233 17.94 2.83 16.73
CA HIS A 233 18.12 4.10 17.45
C HIS A 233 16.82 4.68 18.06
N LEU A 234 15.64 4.29 17.56
CA LEU A 234 14.33 4.71 18.06
C LEU A 234 13.56 3.60 18.79
N LEU A 235 14.08 2.37 18.85
CA LEU A 235 13.35 1.26 19.47
C LEU A 235 13.32 1.30 21.01
N LYS A 236 14.12 2.18 21.65
CA LYS A 236 14.08 2.52 23.10
C LYS A 236 13.66 1.34 24.01
N ASN A 237 14.33 0.19 23.87
CA ASN A 237 14.17 -1.07 24.63
C ASN A 237 13.33 -2.20 23.99
N HIS A 238 12.71 -1.99 22.83
CA HIS A 238 12.10 -3.11 22.10
C HIS A 238 13.17 -3.95 21.39
N THR A 239 13.08 -5.27 21.58
CA THR A 239 13.86 -6.24 20.83
C THR A 239 13.00 -6.82 19.71
N MET A 240 13.64 -7.18 18.60
CA MET A 240 12.91 -7.86 17.52
C MET A 240 12.46 -9.25 18.02
N PRO A 241 11.21 -9.66 17.76
CA PRO A 241 10.77 -11.03 18.01
C PRO A 241 11.67 -12.05 17.30
N ALA A 242 11.84 -13.22 17.93
CA ALA A 242 12.76 -14.26 17.44
C ALA A 242 12.38 -14.78 16.04
N GLU A 243 11.10 -14.88 15.73
CA GLU A 243 10.62 -15.29 14.41
C GLU A 243 10.57 -14.12 13.41
N GLU A 244 10.82 -14.43 12.14
CA GLU A 244 10.63 -13.49 11.03
C GLU A 244 9.15 -13.28 10.74
N PHE A 245 8.74 -12.02 10.56
CA PHE A 245 7.34 -11.67 10.29
C PHE A 245 6.74 -12.48 9.13
N TRP A 246 7.47 -12.60 8.01
CA TRP A 246 6.98 -13.32 6.84
C TRP A 246 6.78 -14.82 7.09
N VAL A 247 7.58 -15.44 7.96
CA VAL A 247 7.39 -16.85 8.31
C VAL A 247 6.05 -17.02 9.03
N THR A 248 5.81 -16.22 10.07
CA THR A 248 4.57 -16.26 10.83
C THR A 248 3.35 -15.90 9.94
N ALA A 249 3.46 -14.85 9.13
CA ALA A 249 2.38 -14.40 8.25
C ALA A 249 2.03 -15.43 7.15
N ILE A 250 3.02 -16.01 6.48
CA ILE A 250 2.80 -17.02 5.44
C ILE A 250 2.16 -18.28 6.04
N ASN A 251 2.61 -18.71 7.22
CA ASN A 251 2.03 -19.85 7.91
C ASN A 251 0.56 -19.60 8.28
N ALA A 252 0.24 -18.42 8.82
CA ALA A 252 -1.13 -18.05 9.16
C ALA A 252 -2.06 -18.05 7.94
N ILE A 253 -1.60 -17.53 6.78
CA ILE A 253 -2.39 -17.52 5.55
C ILE A 253 -2.62 -18.94 5.01
N LYS A 254 -1.58 -19.79 5.01
CA LYS A 254 -1.65 -21.16 4.48
C LYS A 254 -2.45 -22.12 5.36
N ALA A 255 -2.68 -21.78 6.62
CA ALA A 255 -3.46 -22.59 7.56
C ALA A 255 -4.99 -22.43 7.37
N LYS A 256 -5.44 -21.47 6.54
CA LYS A 256 -6.84 -21.33 6.11
C LYS A 256 -7.10 -22.11 4.82
#